data_AF-A7IBY2-F1
#
_entry.id   AF-A7IBY2-F1
#
_cell.length_a   1.000
_cell.length_b   1.000
_cell.length_c   1.000
_cell.angle_alpha   90.00
_cell.angle_beta   90.00
_cell.angle_gamma   90.00
#
_symmetry.space_group_name_H-M   'P 1'
#
loop_
_entity.id
_entity.type
_entity.pdbx_description
1 polymer ?
#
loop_
_entity_poly.entity_id
_entity_poly.type
_entity_poly.pdbx_seq_one_letter_code
_entity_poly.pdbx_strand_id
1 'polypeptide(L)'
;MTSYLDPVILARAQFAFPVSFHFIFPAFSIGLASYLMVLEALWLTTGRGVYANLYRYWIKIFAVVFGARKLRALEDENVKLKKLLGEAMLDNAILKDVAAKNV
;
A
#
# COMPACT_ATOMS: atom_id res chain seq x y z
N MET A 1 -44.81 -23.38 10.30
CA MET A 1 -44.23 -22.31 11.15
C MET A 1 -42.69 -22.32 11.18
N THR A 2 -41.97 -23.05 10.31
CA THR A 2 -40.49 -22.99 10.22
C THR A 2 -39.99 -23.04 8.77
N SER A 3 -40.74 -22.46 7.82
CA SER A 3 -40.34 -22.34 6.41
C SER A 3 -39.24 -21.28 6.15
N TYR A 4 -38.88 -20.50 7.17
CA TYR A 4 -37.89 -19.41 7.09
C TYR A 4 -36.43 -19.90 7.11
N LEU A 5 -36.20 -21.20 7.33
CA LEU A 5 -34.88 -21.82 7.42
C LEU A 5 -34.85 -23.12 6.61
N ASP A 6 -35.26 -23.10 5.34
CA ASP A 6 -34.89 -24.20 4.45
C ASP A 6 -33.34 -24.22 4.37
N PRO A 7 -32.66 -25.26 4.88
CA PRO A 7 -31.21 -25.31 4.92
C PRO A 7 -30.57 -25.12 3.55
N VAL A 8 -31.29 -25.50 2.48
CA VAL A 8 -30.83 -25.35 1.10
C VAL A 8 -30.72 -23.87 0.70
N ILE A 9 -31.70 -23.04 1.06
CA ILE A 9 -31.67 -21.60 0.75
C ILE A 9 -30.57 -20.91 1.55
N LEU A 10 -30.42 -21.27 2.83
CA LEU A 10 -29.38 -20.72 3.69
C LEU A 10 -27.98 -21.09 3.19
N ALA A 11 -27.76 -22.34 2.78
CA ALA A 11 -26.50 -22.80 2.20
C ALA A 11 -26.17 -22.09 0.88
N ARG A 12 -27.18 -21.84 0.01
CA ARG A 12 -27.00 -21.08 -1.23
C ARG A 12 -26.59 -19.63 -0.96
N ALA A 13 -27.25 -18.97 -0.01
CA ALA A 13 -26.90 -17.61 0.38
C ALA A 13 -25.49 -17.54 1.00
N GLN A 14 -25.17 -18.50 1.87
CA GLN A 14 -23.86 -18.63 2.50
C GLN A 14 -22.74 -18.88 1.49
N PHE A 15 -23.00 -19.60 0.40
CA PHE A 15 -22.05 -19.80 -0.68
C PHE A 15 -21.96 -18.59 -1.62
N ALA A 16 -23.10 -18.01 -2.00
CA ALA A 16 -23.15 -16.88 -2.93
C ALA A 16 -22.48 -15.62 -2.37
N PHE A 17 -22.59 -15.37 -1.06
CA PHE A 17 -21.98 -14.22 -0.40
C PHE A 17 -20.44 -14.16 -0.58
N PRO A 18 -19.64 -15.14 -0.13
CA PRO A 18 -18.20 -15.11 -0.29
C PRO A 18 -17.80 -15.18 -1.76
N VAL A 19 -18.46 -16.01 -2.58
CA VAL A 19 -18.15 -16.16 -4.01
C VAL A 19 -18.29 -14.83 -4.75
N SER A 20 -19.32 -14.03 -4.43
CA SER A 20 -19.48 -12.69 -5.01
C SER A 20 -18.25 -11.80 -4.75
N PHE A 21 -17.71 -11.81 -3.52
CA PHE A 21 -16.49 -11.08 -3.21
C PHE A 21 -15.27 -11.68 -3.93
N HIS A 22 -15.16 -13.00 -4.05
CA HIS A 22 -14.05 -13.66 -4.75
C HIS A 22 -14.03 -13.37 -6.26
N PHE A 23 -15.14 -12.97 -6.87
CA PHE A 23 -15.15 -12.51 -8.26
C PHE A 23 -14.87 -11.01 -8.38
N ILE A 24 -15.51 -10.18 -7.54
CA ILE A 24 -15.41 -8.73 -7.64
C ILE A 24 -14.02 -8.23 -7.24
N PHE A 25 -13.44 -8.74 -6.15
CA PHE A 25 -12.15 -8.28 -5.65
C PHE A 25 -11.02 -8.54 -6.66
N PRO A 26 -10.80 -9.76 -7.17
CA PRO A 26 -9.74 -10.03 -8.14
C PRO A 26 -9.94 -9.29 -9.46
N ALA A 27 -11.17 -9.22 -9.99
CA ALA A 27 -11.45 -8.49 -11.22
C ALA A 27 -11.13 -6.99 -11.06
N PHE A 28 -11.54 -6.38 -9.94
CA PHE A 28 -11.24 -4.98 -9.64
C PHE A 28 -9.74 -4.74 -9.46
N SER A 29 -9.03 -5.62 -8.74
CA SER A 29 -7.59 -5.50 -8.54
C SER A 29 -6.79 -5.62 -9.84
N ILE A 30 -7.13 -6.59 -10.71
CA ILE A 30 -6.47 -6.76 -12.01
C ILE A 30 -6.74 -5.53 -12.91
N GLY A 31 -7.99 -5.06 -12.94
CA GLY A 31 -8.36 -3.85 -13.67
C GLY A 31 -7.56 -2.63 -13.19
N LEU A 32 -7.50 -2.40 -11.88
CA LEU A 32 -6.79 -1.27 -11.30
C LEU A 32 -5.27 -1.34 -11.51
N ALA A 33 -4.68 -2.54 -11.45
CA ALA A 33 -3.27 -2.75 -11.75
C ALA A 33 -2.94 -2.39 -13.22
N SER A 34 -3.76 -2.85 -14.16
CA SER A 34 -3.58 -2.53 -15.59
C SER A 34 -3.75 -1.03 -15.86
N TYR A 35 -4.70 -0.37 -15.19
CA TYR A 35 -4.91 1.07 -15.27
C TYR A 35 -3.71 1.86 -14.72
N LEU A 36 -3.16 1.46 -13.57
CA LEU A 36 -1.96 2.07 -12.99
C LEU A 36 -0.75 1.91 -13.93
N MET A 37 -0.59 0.74 -14.55
CA MET A 37 0.48 0.50 -15.54
C MET A 37 0.35 1.46 -16.74
N VAL A 38 -0.86 1.69 -17.25
CA VAL A 38 -1.11 2.63 -18.35
C VAL A 38 -0.81 4.08 -17.93
N LEU A 39 -1.21 4.49 -16.73
CA LEU A 39 -0.91 5.83 -16.23
C LEU A 39 0.60 6.07 -16.09
N GLU A 40 1.34 5.08 -15.60
CA GLU A 40 2.80 5.15 -15.49
C GLU A 40 3.45 5.23 -16.89
N ALA A 41 3.01 4.39 -17.84
CA ALA A 41 3.49 4.44 -19.22
C ALA A 41 3.19 5.78 -19.90
N LEU A 42 2.00 6.35 -19.68
CA LEU A 42 1.63 7.68 -20.19
C LEU A 42 2.45 8.79 -19.55
N TRP A 43 2.74 8.70 -18.26
CA TRP A 43 3.59 9.66 -17.58
C TRP A 43 5.02 9.64 -18.14
N LEU A 44 5.61 8.45 -18.33
CA LEU A 44 6.96 8.29 -18.88
C LEU A 44 7.06 8.78 -20.32
N THR A 45 6.02 8.59 -21.13
CA THR A 45 6.03 9.00 -22.55
C THR A 45 5.70 10.48 -22.75
N THR A 46 4.81 11.06 -21.94
CA THR A 46 4.34 12.45 -22.15
C THR A 46 4.98 13.47 -21.20
N GLY A 47 5.60 13.04 -20.11
CA GLY A 47 6.15 13.92 -19.07
C GLY A 47 5.11 14.74 -18.31
N ARG A 48 3.80 14.54 -18.56
CA ARG A 48 2.74 15.34 -17.94
C ARG A 48 2.47 14.88 -16.51
N GLY A 49 2.70 15.78 -15.55
CA GLY A 49 2.51 15.51 -14.11
C GLY A 49 1.09 15.11 -13.68
N VAL A 50 0.08 15.34 -14.55
CA VAL A 50 -1.32 14.92 -14.31
C VAL A 50 -1.42 13.40 -14.17
N TYR A 51 -0.73 12.63 -15.02
CA TYR A 51 -0.76 11.17 -14.98
C TYR A 51 -0.11 10.63 -13.70
N ALA A 52 0.99 11.24 -13.27
CA ALA A 52 1.66 10.90 -12.01
C ALA A 52 0.79 11.23 -10.77
N ASN A 53 0.02 12.32 -10.82
CA ASN A 53 -0.94 12.66 -9.77
C ASN A 53 -2.07 11.61 -9.68
N LEU A 54 -2.63 11.20 -10.83
CA LEU A 54 -3.63 10.14 -10.88
C LEU A 54 -3.06 8.81 -10.38
N TYR A 55 -1.85 8.42 -10.81
CA TYR A 55 -1.19 7.21 -10.36
C TYR A 55 -1.03 7.18 -8.83
N ARG A 56 -0.52 8.27 -8.23
CA ARG A 56 -0.36 8.41 -6.78
C ARG A 56 -1.68 8.36 -6.01
N TYR A 57 -2.78 8.82 -6.60
CA TYR A 57 -4.11 8.72 -6.00
C TYR A 57 -4.61 7.27 -6.03
N TRP A 58 -4.60 6.64 -7.20
CA TRP A 58 -5.15 5.30 -7.40
C TRP A 58 -4.33 4.19 -6.72
N ILE A 59 -3.01 4.33 -6.62
CA ILE A 59 -2.17 3.33 -5.94
C ILE A 59 -2.43 3.25 -4.43
N LYS A 60 -2.95 4.32 -3.81
CA LYS A 60 -3.39 4.28 -2.41
C LYS A 60 -4.63 3.41 -2.25
N ILE A 61 -5.58 3.54 -3.16
CA ILE A 61 -6.80 2.71 -3.19
C ILE A 61 -6.43 1.25 -3.45
N PHE A 62 -5.55 1.00 -4.43
CA PHE A 62 -5.03 -0.35 -4.71
C PHE A 62 -4.41 -1.00 -3.47
N ALA A 63 -3.57 -0.26 -2.73
CA ALA A 63 -2.93 -0.76 -1.52
C ALA A 63 -3.91 -1.06 -0.36
N VAL A 64 -5.03 -0.34 -0.27
CA VAL A 64 -6.08 -0.64 0.72
C VAL A 64 -6.80 -1.94 0.36
N VAL A 65 -7.15 -2.11 -0.92
CA VAL A 65 -7.83 -3.32 -1.41
C VAL A 65 -6.97 -4.57 -1.26
N PHE A 66 -5.65 -4.45 -1.48
CA PHE A 66 -4.71 -5.56 -1.33
C PHE A 66 -4.24 -5.81 0.12
N GLY A 67 -4.69 -5.01 1.09
CA GLY A 67 -4.23 -5.13 2.48
C GLY A 67 -2.76 -4.72 2.71
N ALA A 68 -2.10 -4.11 1.72
CA ALA A 68 -0.71 -3.63 1.81
C ALA A 68 -0.54 -2.46 2.81
N ARG A 69 -1.62 -2.01 3.45
CA ARG A 69 -1.62 -0.92 4.45
C ARG A 69 -0.65 -1.19 5.62
N LYS A 70 -0.37 -2.46 5.97
CA LYS A 70 0.62 -2.80 7.02
C LYS A 70 2.07 -2.52 6.61
N LEU A 71 2.40 -2.58 5.31
CA LEU A 71 3.76 -2.33 4.81
C LEU A 71 4.14 -0.84 4.89
N ARG A 72 3.22 0.09 4.63
CA ARG A 72 3.51 1.53 4.72
C ARG A 72 3.92 1.98 6.13
N ALA A 73 3.28 1.45 7.16
CA ALA A 73 3.62 1.81 8.55
C ALA A 73 5.04 1.35 8.92
N LEU A 74 5.47 0.20 8.43
CA LEU A 74 6.83 -0.34 8.65
C LEU A 74 7.89 0.37 7.81
N GLU A 75 7.51 0.84 6.62
CA GLU A 75 8.38 1.60 5.73
C GLU A 75 8.63 3.02 6.28
N ASP A 76 7.61 3.67 6.81
CA ASP A 76 7.72 4.97 7.50
C ASP A 76 8.60 4.87 8.75
N GLU A 77 8.48 3.78 9.52
CA GLU A 77 9.34 3.51 10.66
C GLU A 77 10.80 3.28 10.24
N ASN A 78 11.03 2.54 9.16
CA ASN A 78 12.38 2.33 8.60
C ASN A 78 13.03 3.63 8.10
N VAL A 79 12.27 4.51 7.45
CA VAL A 79 12.77 5.82 7.01
C VAL A 79 13.14 6.69 8.21
N LYS A 80 12.31 6.68 9.26
CA LYS A 80 12.58 7.43 10.50
C LYS A 80 13.83 6.90 11.22
N LEU A 81 13.97 5.59 11.33
CA LEU A 81 15.15 4.95 11.96
C LEU A 81 16.43 5.27 11.19
N LYS A 82 16.41 5.22 9.85
CA LYS A 82 17.56 5.61 9.02
C LYS A 82 17.98 7.06 9.25
N LYS A 83 17.00 7.96 9.42
CA LYS A 83 17.27 9.37 9.72
C LYS A 83 17.91 9.55 11.10
N LEU A 84 17.32 8.93 12.13
CA LEU A 84 17.86 8.97 13.50
C LEU A 84 19.27 8.37 13.59
N LEU A 85 19.52 7.30 12.84
CA LEU A 85 20.85 6.70 12.77
C LEU A 85 21.86 7.65 12.13
N GLY A 86 21.49 8.35 11.06
CA GLY A 86 22.35 9.36 10.43
C GLY A 86 22.67 10.53 11.37
N GLU A 87 21.66 11.03 12.09
CA GLU A 87 21.84 12.08 13.12
C GLU A 87 22.77 11.60 14.24
N ALA A 88 22.56 10.38 14.76
CA ALA A 88 23.41 9.81 15.81
C ALA A 88 24.86 9.51 15.35
N MET A 89 25.05 9.14 14.08
CA MET A 89 26.39 8.98 13.49
C MET A 89 27.11 10.32 13.36
N LEU A 90 26.39 11.37 12.98
CA LEU A 90 26.93 12.73 12.88
C LEU A 90 27.35 13.27 14.25
N ASP A 91 26.51 13.10 15.27
CA ASP A 91 26.83 13.53 16.65
C ASP A 91 28.06 12.81 17.19
N ASN A 92 28.19 11.50 16.97
CA ASN A 92 29.38 10.74 17.37
C ASN A 92 30.65 11.18 16.61
N ALA A 93 30.53 11.54 15.33
CA ALA A 93 31.65 12.06 14.55
C ALA A 93 32.12 13.42 15.07
N ILE A 94 31.18 14.32 15.39
CA ILE A 94 31.48 15.63 15.99
C ILE A 94 32.11 15.47 17.37
N LEU A 95 31.56 14.60 18.22
CA LEU A 95 32.13 14.33 19.54
C LEU A 95 33.56 13.79 19.47
N LYS A 96 33.86 12.92 18.50
CA LYS A 96 35.23 12.44 18.26
C LYS A 96 36.17 13.55 17.80
N ASP A 97 35.74 14.45 16.90
CA ASP A 97 36.55 15.59 16.46
C ASP A 97 36.82 16.60 17.60
N VAL A 98 35.80 16.89 18.42
CA VAL A 98 35.93 17.78 19.59
C VAL A 98 36.83 17.15 20.66
N ALA A 99 36.71 15.85 20.92
CA ALA A 99 37.59 15.15 21.86
C ALA A 99 39.04 15.12 21.33
N ALA A 100 39.25 14.91 20.03
CA ALA A 100 40.57 14.90 19.42
C ALA A 100 41.27 16.28 19.41
N LYS A 101 40.50 17.39 19.39
CA LYS A 101 41.04 18.76 19.45
C LYS A 101 41.33 19.27 20.87
N ASN A 102 40.77 18.63 21.89
CA ASN A 102 40.92 19.01 23.30
C ASN A 102 41.92 18.12 24.08
N VAL A 103 42.63 17.23 23.37
CA VAL A 103 43.82 16.49 23.83
C VAL A 103 45.03 17.07 23.12
#